data_AF-A0A552X5Z9-F1
#
_entry.id   AF-A0A552X5Z9-F1
#
_cell.length_a   1.000
_cell.length_b   1.000
_cell.length_c   1.000
_cell.angle_alpha   90.00
_cell.angle_beta   90.00
_cell.angle_gamma   90.00
#
_symmetry.space_group_name_H-M   'P 1'
#
loop_
_entity.id
_entity.type
_entity.pdbx_description
1 polymer ?
#
loop_
_entity_poly.entity_id
_entity_poly.type
_entity_poly.pdbx_seq_one_letter_code
_entity_poly.pdbx_strand_id
1 'polypeptide(L)'
;MNKQYIPEWATHIPYPSLMADIVMILHALIVLFVIVALPLTIIGGIQRWRWIRNTWFRLTHLVIILVVVIQALSGRYCPLTYVEQDLRLAAGQTSYDTSFVDQWVSRLIYFDLPAWVFMLTYVLFCLAVMYTWWRWPPRVVGYRRKFESRLYMKHNETYPIGTPGKPWDEADLNAWLTRQRVRRSYEKDVLSAIDGLRDDFTVETYGTLPYASLVGRDYPLYLVKSRKWDVNKPILVVTGGVHGYETSGVHGAIRFLQTKAKAYESSVNVLVFPCISPWGYETINRWNPLAVDPNRSFLPEAPAQEAGLAMAALAKIEGDVLMHIDLHETTDTDNSEFRPALAAREGTVNTNWNIPDGFYLVGDSERPTLDFQKAILKSVRKVTHIAEADERNELIGAPIDYPGLIHYAGKRHGLCMGLTDAPYVSTTEVYPDSAQATPEECVEAQVAAVVGGIDFALNARS
;
A
#
# COMPACT_ATOMS: atom_id res chain seq x y z
N MET A 1 55.20 -47.18 -8.10
CA MET A 1 53.98 -46.63 -8.74
C MET A 1 52.96 -46.43 -7.63
N ASN A 2 52.75 -45.19 -7.18
CA ASN A 2 51.74 -44.88 -6.18
C ASN A 2 50.36 -45.18 -6.79
N LYS A 3 49.64 -46.17 -6.28
CA LYS A 3 48.22 -46.34 -6.60
C LYS A 3 47.52 -45.08 -6.06
N GLN A 4 46.92 -44.27 -6.94
CA GLN A 4 46.02 -43.22 -6.50
C GLN A 4 44.93 -43.87 -5.64
N TYR A 5 44.74 -43.35 -4.43
CA TYR A 5 43.75 -43.85 -3.49
C TYR A 5 42.36 -43.56 -4.07
N ILE A 6 41.57 -44.61 -4.32
CA ILE A 6 40.18 -44.50 -4.78
C ILE A 6 39.29 -44.72 -3.54
N PRO A 7 38.47 -43.74 -3.14
CA PRO A 7 37.57 -43.91 -2.01
C PRO A 7 36.59 -45.07 -2.21
N GLU A 8 36.35 -45.84 -1.15
CA GLU A 8 35.48 -47.04 -1.17
C GLU A 8 34.07 -46.72 -1.72
N TRP A 9 33.51 -45.56 -1.34
CA TRP A 9 32.20 -45.12 -1.82
C TRP A 9 32.12 -44.97 -3.34
N ALA A 10 33.19 -44.51 -3.98
CA ALA A 10 33.23 -44.27 -5.42
C ALA A 10 33.34 -45.58 -6.21
N THR A 11 33.94 -46.62 -5.63
CA THR A 11 34.11 -47.94 -6.27
C THR A 11 32.81 -48.74 -6.42
N HIS A 12 31.79 -48.42 -5.60
CA HIS A 12 30.50 -49.10 -5.62
C HIS A 12 29.46 -48.43 -6.55
N ILE A 13 29.80 -47.30 -7.16
CA ILE A 13 28.88 -46.57 -8.03
C ILE A 13 28.88 -47.20 -9.44
N PRO A 14 27.72 -47.61 -9.98
CA PRO A 14 27.65 -48.10 -11.35
C PRO A 14 27.91 -46.98 -12.35
N TYR A 15 28.70 -47.26 -13.38
CA TYR A 15 29.08 -46.31 -14.44
C TYR A 15 29.75 -45.01 -13.91
N PRO A 16 30.89 -45.11 -13.19
CA PRO A 16 31.51 -43.96 -12.53
C PRO A 16 31.91 -42.83 -13.50
N SER A 17 32.27 -43.15 -14.76
CA SER A 17 32.56 -42.14 -15.79
C SER A 17 31.34 -41.27 -16.12
N LEU A 18 30.17 -41.89 -16.27
CA LEU A 18 28.94 -41.17 -16.60
C LEU A 18 28.53 -40.27 -15.43
N MET A 19 28.68 -40.75 -14.20
CA MET A 19 28.39 -39.96 -13.00
C MET A 19 29.35 -38.76 -12.88
N ALA A 20 30.64 -38.94 -13.20
CA ALA A 20 31.60 -37.84 -13.23
C ALA A 20 31.19 -36.76 -14.24
N ASP A 21 30.73 -37.14 -15.44
CA ASP A 21 30.25 -36.21 -16.46
C ASP A 21 29.00 -35.45 -15.99
N ILE A 22 28.07 -36.12 -15.31
CA ILE A 22 26.88 -35.49 -14.72
C ILE A 22 27.26 -34.46 -13.65
N VAL A 23 28.19 -34.82 -12.75
CA VAL A 23 28.67 -33.91 -11.69
C VAL A 23 29.36 -32.69 -12.32
N MET A 24 30.18 -32.89 -13.35
CA MET A 24 30.83 -31.81 -14.10
C MET A 24 29.80 -30.86 -14.73
N ILE A 25 28.78 -31.39 -15.41
CA ILE A 25 27.70 -30.58 -16.02
C ILE A 25 26.93 -29.80 -14.94
N LEU A 26 26.56 -30.46 -13.84
CA LEU A 26 25.87 -29.81 -12.73
C LEU A 26 26.71 -28.67 -12.14
N HIS A 27 28.01 -28.91 -11.95
CA HIS A 27 28.93 -27.91 -11.43
C HIS A 27 29.05 -26.71 -12.38
N ALA A 28 29.15 -26.96 -13.70
CA ALA A 28 29.16 -25.91 -14.71
C ALA A 28 27.88 -25.06 -14.69
N LEU A 29 26.71 -25.69 -14.53
CA LEU A 29 25.42 -24.98 -14.42
C LEU A 29 25.34 -24.12 -13.16
N ILE A 30 25.89 -24.58 -12.03
CA ILE A 30 25.96 -23.79 -10.80
C ILE A 30 26.85 -22.56 -10.99
N VAL A 31 28.03 -22.73 -11.59
CA VAL A 31 28.95 -21.62 -11.90
C VAL A 31 28.28 -20.62 -12.84
N LEU A 32 27.62 -21.09 -13.90
CA LEU A 32 26.89 -20.24 -14.83
C LEU A 32 25.77 -19.46 -14.13
N PHE A 33 24.99 -20.12 -13.28
CA PHE A 33 23.94 -19.48 -12.49
C PHE A 33 24.51 -18.33 -11.64
N VAL A 34 25.58 -18.56 -10.90
CA VAL A 34 26.22 -17.53 -10.06
C VAL A 34 26.67 -16.34 -10.89
N ILE A 35 27.39 -16.58 -12.00
CA ILE A 35 27.92 -15.51 -12.85
C ILE A 35 26.80 -14.69 -13.48
N VAL A 36 25.73 -15.34 -13.97
CA VAL A 36 24.62 -14.67 -14.69
C VAL A 36 23.63 -14.01 -13.72
N ALA A 37 23.43 -14.55 -12.53
CA ALA A 37 22.47 -14.04 -11.55
C ALA A 37 22.79 -12.60 -11.09
N LEU A 38 24.07 -12.22 -11.01
CA LEU A 38 24.47 -10.85 -10.64
C LEU A 38 24.07 -9.81 -11.71
N PRO A 39 24.48 -9.93 -12.99
CA PRO A 39 24.00 -9.05 -14.06
C PRO A 39 22.48 -9.00 -14.17
N LEU A 40 21.79 -10.16 -14.10
CA LEU A 40 20.32 -10.18 -14.15
C LEU A 40 19.70 -9.41 -12.98
N THR A 41 20.29 -9.49 -11.78
CA THR A 41 19.85 -8.68 -10.64
C THR A 41 20.06 -7.20 -10.90
N ILE A 42 21.23 -6.79 -11.40
CA ILE A 42 21.55 -5.37 -11.63
C ILE A 42 20.64 -4.79 -12.71
N ILE A 43 20.57 -5.45 -13.87
CA ILE A 43 19.74 -5.05 -15.01
C ILE A 43 18.27 -5.06 -14.59
N GLY A 44 17.81 -6.14 -13.97
CA GLY A 44 16.44 -6.26 -13.48
C GLY A 44 16.11 -5.25 -12.38
N GLY A 45 17.08 -4.87 -11.55
CA GLY A 45 16.92 -3.82 -10.55
C GLY A 45 16.75 -2.43 -11.17
N ILE A 46 17.47 -2.14 -12.25
CA ILE A 46 17.36 -0.88 -13.02
C ILE A 46 16.03 -0.86 -13.80
N GLN A 47 15.70 -1.96 -14.47
CA GLN A 47 14.49 -2.12 -15.29
C GLN A 47 13.24 -2.51 -14.47
N ARG A 48 13.35 -2.61 -13.15
CA ARG A 48 12.26 -2.92 -12.21
C ARG A 48 11.57 -4.28 -12.47
N TRP A 49 12.33 -5.30 -12.86
CA TRP A 49 11.82 -6.67 -13.03
C TRP A 49 11.37 -7.27 -11.69
N ARG A 50 10.20 -7.91 -11.68
CA ARG A 50 9.57 -8.43 -10.46
C ARG A 50 10.27 -9.68 -9.91
N TRP A 51 10.72 -10.58 -10.80
CA TRP A 51 11.25 -11.89 -10.42
C TRP A 51 12.62 -11.82 -9.73
N ILE A 52 13.43 -10.80 -9.99
CA ILE A 52 14.75 -10.63 -9.36
C ILE A 52 14.65 -10.38 -7.84
N ARG A 53 13.47 -9.98 -7.34
CA ARG A 53 13.23 -9.78 -5.91
C ARG A 53 12.75 -11.05 -5.19
N ASN A 54 12.68 -12.18 -5.90
CA ASN A 54 12.33 -13.48 -5.32
C ASN A 54 13.39 -13.92 -4.30
N THR A 55 12.99 -14.12 -3.05
CA THR A 55 13.91 -14.46 -1.95
C THR A 55 14.64 -15.78 -2.16
N TRP A 56 14.03 -16.79 -2.79
CA TRP A 56 14.73 -18.05 -3.06
C TRP A 56 15.82 -17.87 -4.10
N PHE A 57 15.54 -17.17 -5.20
CA PHE A 57 16.58 -16.83 -6.19
C PHE A 57 17.75 -16.08 -5.54
N ARG A 58 17.43 -15.09 -4.68
CA ARG A 58 18.42 -14.22 -4.04
C ARG A 58 19.23 -14.95 -2.98
N LEU A 59 18.57 -15.73 -2.13
CA LEU A 59 19.19 -16.52 -1.08
C LEU A 59 20.06 -17.63 -1.65
N THR A 60 19.56 -18.36 -2.66
CA THR A 60 20.34 -19.39 -3.34
C THR A 60 21.61 -18.80 -3.96
N HIS A 61 21.51 -17.66 -4.65
CA HIS A 61 22.68 -16.98 -5.18
C HIS A 61 23.68 -16.55 -4.09
N LEU A 62 23.19 -15.94 -3.00
CA LEU A 62 24.03 -15.50 -1.88
C LEU A 62 24.72 -16.67 -1.17
N VAL A 63 23.99 -17.76 -0.88
CA VAL A 63 24.54 -18.93 -0.20
C VAL A 63 25.62 -19.59 -1.04
N ILE A 64 25.37 -19.79 -2.34
CA ILE A 64 26.36 -20.42 -3.22
C ILE A 64 27.65 -19.59 -3.28
N ILE A 65 27.56 -18.26 -3.47
CA ILE A 65 28.77 -17.43 -3.53
C ILE A 65 29.51 -17.38 -2.20
N LEU A 66 28.81 -17.37 -1.06
CA LEU A 66 29.43 -17.43 0.26
C LEU A 66 30.20 -18.74 0.45
N VAL A 67 29.61 -19.88 0.04
CA VAL A 67 30.26 -21.18 0.09
C VAL A 67 31.55 -21.19 -0.75
N VAL A 68 31.51 -20.64 -1.96
CA VAL A 68 32.69 -20.51 -2.84
C VAL A 68 33.79 -19.67 -2.18
N VAL A 69 33.45 -18.52 -1.60
CA VAL A 69 34.43 -17.64 -0.92
C VAL A 69 35.04 -18.32 0.30
N ILE A 70 34.23 -18.97 1.15
CA ILE A 70 34.71 -19.69 2.34
C ILE A 70 35.69 -20.80 1.95
N GLN A 71 35.39 -21.55 0.89
CA GLN A 71 36.26 -22.62 0.39
C GLN A 71 37.57 -22.07 -0.16
N ALA A 72 37.51 -21.02 -0.98
CA ALA A 72 38.69 -20.36 -1.54
C ALA A 72 39.61 -19.81 -0.44
N LEU A 73 39.06 -19.17 0.59
CA LEU A 73 39.81 -18.68 1.75
C LEU A 73 40.42 -19.82 2.59
N SER A 74 39.75 -20.97 2.64
CA SER A 74 40.23 -22.17 3.34
C SER A 74 41.25 -22.98 2.52
N GLY A 75 41.59 -22.55 1.31
CA GLY A 75 42.44 -23.30 0.39
C GLY A 75 41.86 -24.65 -0.04
N ARG A 76 40.53 -24.81 0.00
CA ARG A 76 39.81 -26.04 -0.37
C ARG A 76 39.12 -25.87 -1.72
N TYR A 77 39.03 -26.95 -2.49
CA TYR A 77 38.25 -26.96 -3.72
C TYR A 77 36.74 -27.08 -3.42
N CYS A 78 35.92 -26.79 -4.44
CA CYS A 78 34.49 -27.07 -4.37
C CYS A 78 34.23 -28.56 -4.09
N PRO A 79 33.28 -28.93 -3.21
CA PRO A 79 32.91 -30.32 -2.94
C PRO A 79 32.61 -31.14 -4.20
N LEU A 80 31.98 -30.51 -5.19
CA LEU A 80 31.70 -31.14 -6.49
C LEU A 80 32.97 -31.51 -7.26
N THR A 81 34.06 -30.76 -7.11
CA THR A 81 35.35 -31.10 -7.71
C THR A 81 35.95 -32.36 -7.09
N TYR A 82 35.87 -32.52 -5.76
CA TYR A 82 36.31 -33.76 -5.09
C TYR A 82 35.47 -34.96 -5.53
N VAL A 83 34.14 -34.81 -5.56
CA VAL A 83 33.22 -35.86 -6.01
C VAL A 83 33.50 -36.25 -7.47
N GLU A 84 33.69 -35.26 -8.35
CA GLU A 84 34.06 -35.51 -9.75
C GLU A 84 35.37 -36.29 -9.84
N GLN A 85 36.42 -35.84 -9.15
CA GLN A 85 37.74 -36.48 -9.18
C GLN A 85 37.70 -37.91 -8.66
N ASP A 86 37.00 -38.17 -7.56
CA ASP A 86 36.84 -39.52 -6.99
C ASP A 86 36.16 -40.47 -8.00
N LEU A 87 35.14 -39.99 -8.70
CA LEU A 87 34.44 -40.73 -9.76
C LEU A 87 35.31 -40.95 -11.01
N ARG A 88 36.10 -39.93 -11.41
CA ARG A 88 37.09 -40.03 -12.50
C ARG A 88 38.13 -41.11 -12.19
N LEU A 89 38.66 -41.10 -10.97
CA LEU A 89 39.63 -42.10 -10.51
C LEU A 89 39.03 -43.51 -10.47
N ALA A 90 37.79 -43.65 -9.97
CA ALA A 90 37.06 -44.93 -9.99
C ALA A 90 36.79 -45.45 -11.41
N ALA A 91 36.70 -44.55 -12.40
CA ALA A 91 36.58 -44.89 -13.82
C ALA A 91 37.93 -45.17 -14.51
N GLY A 92 39.05 -45.12 -13.79
CA GLY A 92 40.39 -45.29 -14.35
C GLY A 92 40.90 -44.09 -15.16
N GLN A 93 40.28 -42.92 -15.00
CA GLN A 93 40.66 -41.67 -15.67
C GLN A 93 41.65 -40.88 -14.81
N THR A 94 42.40 -39.97 -15.43
CA THR A 94 43.37 -39.10 -14.74
C THR A 94 42.67 -38.00 -13.95
N SER A 95 43.06 -37.80 -12.69
CA SER A 95 42.68 -36.62 -11.89
C SER A 95 43.58 -35.42 -12.20
N TYR A 96 43.13 -34.22 -11.85
CA TYR A 96 43.88 -32.96 -11.99
C TYR A 96 43.96 -32.24 -10.64
N ASP A 97 45.07 -31.57 -10.32
CA ASP A 97 45.30 -30.89 -9.03
C ASP A 97 44.90 -29.39 -9.03
N THR A 98 43.87 -29.04 -9.82
CA THR A 98 43.41 -27.65 -9.97
C THR A 98 41.91 -27.54 -9.69
N SER A 99 41.46 -26.33 -9.31
CA SER A 99 40.02 -26.09 -9.15
C SER A 99 39.29 -26.17 -10.49
N PHE A 100 37.98 -26.46 -10.46
CA PHE A 100 37.16 -26.50 -11.68
C PHE A 100 37.26 -25.20 -12.49
N VAL A 101 37.11 -24.04 -11.84
CA VAL A 101 37.15 -22.74 -12.54
C VAL A 101 38.53 -22.48 -13.12
N ASP A 102 39.59 -22.73 -12.37
CA ASP A 102 40.97 -22.60 -12.84
C ASP A 102 41.24 -23.48 -14.07
N GLN A 103 40.86 -24.76 -14.02
CA GLN A 103 41.04 -25.70 -15.13
C GLN A 103 40.37 -25.23 -16.43
N TRP A 104 39.15 -24.68 -16.34
CA TRP A 104 38.40 -24.23 -17.52
C TRP A 104 38.81 -22.82 -17.97
N VAL A 105 39.13 -21.93 -17.03
CA VAL A 105 39.63 -20.59 -17.34
C VAL A 105 40.97 -20.69 -18.04
N SER A 106 41.93 -21.42 -17.50
CA SER A 106 43.27 -21.58 -18.10
C SER A 106 43.20 -22.20 -19.51
N ARG A 107 42.19 -23.03 -19.80
CA ARG A 107 41.88 -23.51 -21.18
C ARG A 107 41.25 -22.46 -22.09
N LEU A 108 40.48 -21.52 -21.55
CA LEU A 108 39.77 -20.49 -22.30
C LEU A 108 40.65 -19.27 -22.60
N ILE A 109 41.43 -18.81 -21.61
CA ILE A 109 42.24 -17.59 -21.70
C ILE A 109 43.72 -17.86 -21.99
N TYR A 110 44.17 -19.13 -22.03
CA TYR A 110 45.57 -19.53 -22.26
C TYR A 110 46.60 -18.86 -21.33
N PHE A 111 46.17 -18.41 -20.14
CA PHE A 111 47.02 -17.78 -19.13
C PHE A 111 46.84 -18.45 -17.78
N ASP A 112 47.95 -18.81 -17.14
CA ASP A 112 47.98 -19.33 -15.77
C ASP A 112 47.93 -18.14 -14.79
N LEU A 113 46.76 -17.92 -14.18
CA LEU A 113 46.58 -16.85 -13.19
C LEU A 113 46.96 -17.33 -11.78
N PRO A 114 47.63 -16.50 -10.96
CA PRO A 114 47.89 -16.86 -9.57
C PRO A 114 46.61 -17.05 -8.75
N ALA A 115 46.64 -17.97 -7.77
CA ALA A 115 45.49 -18.28 -6.91
C ALA A 115 44.88 -17.06 -6.19
N TRP A 116 45.70 -16.05 -5.86
CA TRP A 116 45.23 -14.82 -5.22
C TRP A 116 44.29 -14.00 -6.12
N VAL A 117 44.45 -14.07 -7.46
CA VAL A 117 43.59 -13.37 -8.41
C VAL A 117 42.17 -13.93 -8.36
N PHE A 118 42.05 -15.26 -8.33
CA PHE A 118 40.76 -15.94 -8.18
C PHE A 118 40.12 -15.62 -6.83
N MET A 119 40.89 -15.68 -5.74
CA MET A 119 40.40 -15.32 -4.39
C MET A 119 39.87 -13.89 -4.34
N LEU A 120 40.64 -12.91 -4.84
CA LEU A 120 40.22 -11.51 -4.87
C LEU A 120 38.94 -11.33 -5.71
N THR A 121 38.87 -12.00 -6.86
CA THR A 121 37.70 -11.94 -7.75
C THR A 121 36.44 -12.48 -7.05
N TYR A 122 36.54 -13.62 -6.36
CA TYR A 122 35.40 -14.20 -5.62
C TYR A 122 34.92 -13.29 -4.48
N VAL A 123 35.86 -12.69 -3.74
CA VAL A 123 35.53 -11.75 -2.64
C VAL A 123 34.82 -10.51 -3.20
N LEU A 124 35.36 -9.88 -4.24
CA LEU A 124 34.73 -8.71 -4.88
C LEU A 124 33.36 -9.04 -5.45
N PHE A 125 33.19 -10.21 -6.07
CA PHE A 125 31.91 -10.67 -6.59
C PHE A 125 30.89 -10.86 -5.45
N CYS A 126 31.29 -11.49 -4.34
CA CYS A 126 30.44 -11.64 -3.16
C CYS A 126 30.02 -10.29 -2.57
N LEU A 127 30.94 -9.33 -2.47
CA LEU A 127 30.63 -7.97 -2.03
C LEU A 127 29.62 -7.28 -2.95
N ALA A 128 29.75 -7.45 -4.27
CA ALA A 128 28.78 -6.94 -5.23
C ALA A 128 27.40 -7.59 -5.05
N VAL A 129 27.34 -8.91 -4.84
CA VAL A 129 26.09 -9.61 -4.52
C VAL A 129 25.47 -9.04 -3.25
N MET A 130 26.22 -8.89 -2.16
CA MET A 130 25.73 -8.29 -0.91
C MET A 130 25.26 -6.84 -1.11
N TYR A 131 25.99 -6.04 -1.89
CA TYR A 131 25.57 -4.68 -2.22
C TYR A 131 24.20 -4.66 -2.92
N THR A 132 23.95 -5.61 -3.82
CA THR A 132 22.63 -5.69 -4.47
C THR A 132 21.50 -6.00 -3.48
N TRP A 133 21.77 -6.66 -2.33
CA TRP A 133 20.75 -6.90 -1.31
C TRP A 133 20.33 -5.63 -0.58
N TRP A 134 21.25 -4.67 -0.42
CA TRP A 134 20.92 -3.35 0.12
C TRP A 134 20.24 -2.47 -0.95
N ARG A 135 20.78 -2.44 -2.17
CA ARG A 135 20.29 -1.56 -3.25
C ARG A 135 18.94 -1.98 -3.84
N TRP A 136 18.67 -3.29 -3.88
CA TRP A 136 17.42 -3.89 -4.35
C TRP A 136 17.04 -5.07 -3.43
N PRO A 137 16.40 -4.79 -2.27
CA PRO A 137 16.15 -5.80 -1.26
C PRO A 137 15.16 -6.89 -1.73
N PRO A 138 15.40 -8.18 -1.38
CA PRO A 138 14.47 -9.25 -1.67
C PRO A 138 13.13 -9.02 -0.94
N ARG A 139 12.04 -9.54 -1.49
CA ARG A 139 10.73 -9.52 -0.82
C ARG A 139 10.74 -10.57 0.29
N VAL A 140 10.88 -10.15 1.54
CA VAL A 140 10.90 -11.06 2.70
C VAL A 140 9.76 -12.06 2.56
N VAL A 141 10.07 -13.36 2.59
CA VAL A 141 9.06 -14.42 2.64
C VAL A 141 8.51 -14.44 4.06
N GLY A 142 7.71 -13.43 4.39
CA GLY A 142 6.87 -13.43 5.57
C GLY A 142 5.70 -14.37 5.31
N TYR A 143 5.72 -15.54 5.96
CA TYR A 143 4.54 -16.38 6.21
C TYR A 143 3.55 -16.52 5.04
N ARG A 144 4.06 -16.90 3.86
CA ARG A 144 3.29 -17.04 2.61
C ARG A 144 2.65 -18.43 2.48
N ARG A 145 1.82 -18.82 3.45
CA ARG A 145 1.02 -20.07 3.34
C ARG A 145 -0.44 -19.96 3.77
N LYS A 146 -1.00 -18.74 3.87
CA LYS A 146 -2.45 -18.55 4.11
C LYS A 146 -3.14 -17.45 3.28
N PHE A 147 -2.43 -16.78 2.36
CA PHE A 147 -2.97 -15.63 1.63
C PHE A 147 -3.24 -15.86 0.13
N GLU A 148 -2.82 -16.99 -0.45
CA GLU A 148 -3.13 -17.29 -1.87
C GLU A 148 -4.64 -17.54 -2.10
N SER A 149 -5.44 -17.78 -1.05
CA SER A 149 -6.91 -17.89 -1.17
C SER A 149 -7.66 -16.56 -1.05
N ARG A 150 -6.98 -15.42 -0.83
CA ARG A 150 -7.60 -14.13 -0.47
C ARG A 150 -7.60 -13.03 -1.53
N LEU A 151 -7.02 -13.27 -2.71
CA LEU A 151 -6.98 -12.24 -3.76
C LEU A 151 -8.39 -11.84 -4.25
N TYR A 152 -9.33 -12.80 -4.23
CA TYR A 152 -10.77 -12.56 -4.29
C TYR A 152 -11.41 -13.68 -3.45
N MET A 153 -11.67 -13.44 -2.17
CA MET A 153 -12.52 -14.38 -1.43
C MET A 153 -13.95 -14.15 -1.91
N LYS A 154 -14.49 -15.14 -2.63
CA LYS A 154 -15.93 -15.28 -2.75
C LYS A 154 -16.42 -15.57 -1.33
N HIS A 155 -16.92 -14.54 -0.66
CA HIS A 155 -17.42 -14.71 0.70
C HIS A 155 -18.73 -15.49 0.59
N ASN A 156 -18.67 -16.78 0.95
CA ASN A 156 -19.82 -17.68 0.92
C ASN A 156 -20.76 -17.49 2.12
N GLU A 157 -20.47 -16.55 3.02
CA GLU A 157 -21.38 -16.22 4.11
C GLU A 157 -22.40 -15.21 3.59
N THR A 158 -23.66 -15.62 3.62
CA THR A 158 -24.79 -14.75 3.29
C THR A 158 -24.92 -13.70 4.38
N TYR A 159 -24.94 -12.43 3.98
CA TYR A 159 -25.25 -11.32 4.90
C TYR A 159 -26.62 -11.56 5.57
N PRO A 160 -26.81 -11.24 6.85
CA PRO A 160 -27.99 -11.67 7.63
C PRO A 160 -29.31 -10.96 7.26
N ILE A 161 -29.33 -10.13 6.22
CA ILE A 161 -30.49 -9.37 5.73
C ILE A 161 -30.56 -9.49 4.21
N GLY A 162 -31.77 -9.63 3.66
CA GLY A 162 -32.02 -9.81 2.24
C GLY A 162 -32.01 -11.26 1.78
N THR A 163 -32.37 -11.45 0.52
CA THR A 163 -32.34 -12.74 -0.16
C THR A 163 -31.21 -12.74 -1.19
N PRO A 164 -30.29 -13.72 -1.19
CA PRO A 164 -29.20 -13.77 -2.17
C PRO A 164 -29.70 -13.67 -3.62
N GLY A 165 -29.11 -12.76 -4.40
CA GLY A 165 -29.50 -12.51 -5.79
C GLY A 165 -30.69 -11.57 -5.98
N LYS A 166 -31.34 -11.10 -4.90
CA LYS A 166 -32.43 -10.12 -4.94
C LYS A 166 -32.00 -8.85 -4.21
N PRO A 167 -32.10 -7.66 -4.84
CA PRO A 167 -31.90 -6.39 -4.14
C PRO A 167 -32.83 -6.25 -2.95
N TRP A 168 -32.39 -5.51 -1.93
CA TRP A 168 -33.20 -5.22 -0.76
C TRP A 168 -34.47 -4.46 -1.14
N ASP A 169 -35.57 -4.84 -0.49
CA ASP A 169 -36.80 -4.08 -0.49
C ASP A 169 -36.94 -3.24 0.80
N GLU A 170 -38.08 -2.56 0.96
CA GLU A 170 -38.33 -1.72 2.13
C GLU A 170 -38.26 -2.50 3.45
N ALA A 171 -38.65 -3.78 3.47
CA ALA A 171 -38.58 -4.58 4.68
C ALA A 171 -37.13 -4.89 5.07
N ASP A 172 -36.29 -5.21 4.09
CA ASP A 172 -34.86 -5.42 4.30
C ASP A 172 -34.15 -4.13 4.76
N LEU A 173 -34.46 -2.99 4.15
CA LEU A 173 -33.92 -1.68 4.55
C LEU A 173 -34.29 -1.33 6.00
N ASN A 174 -35.55 -1.55 6.38
CA ASN A 174 -36.01 -1.35 7.76
C ASN A 174 -35.34 -2.35 8.72
N ALA A 175 -35.16 -3.61 8.32
CA ALA A 175 -34.45 -4.61 9.11
C ALA A 175 -32.97 -4.24 9.31
N TRP A 176 -32.32 -3.66 8.30
CA TRP A 176 -30.98 -3.10 8.42
C TRP A 176 -30.95 -1.92 9.38
N LEU A 177 -31.83 -0.93 9.21
CA LEU A 177 -31.85 0.28 10.04
C LEU A 177 -32.11 -0.04 11.52
N THR A 178 -33.04 -0.95 11.80
CA THR A 178 -33.39 -1.36 13.17
C THR A 178 -32.27 -2.11 13.91
N ARG A 179 -31.21 -2.55 13.22
CA ARG A 179 -30.01 -3.13 13.85
C ARG A 179 -28.98 -2.09 14.25
N GLN A 180 -29.09 -0.87 13.72
CA GLN A 180 -28.13 0.19 14.00
C GLN A 180 -28.32 0.75 15.41
N ARG A 181 -27.22 1.02 16.09
CA ARG A 181 -27.20 1.52 17.48
C ARG A 181 -26.15 2.60 17.59
N VAL A 182 -26.45 3.64 18.37
CA VAL A 182 -25.47 4.65 18.76
C VAL A 182 -24.39 3.97 19.62
N ARG A 183 -23.13 4.17 19.25
CA ARG A 183 -21.92 3.62 19.90
C ARG A 183 -20.97 4.72 20.41
N ARG A 184 -21.07 5.92 19.86
CA ARG A 184 -20.32 7.12 20.27
C ARG A 184 -21.15 8.38 20.07
N SER A 185 -20.68 9.52 20.58
CA SER A 185 -21.47 10.75 20.64
C SER A 185 -20.88 11.82 19.73
N TYR A 186 -21.65 12.22 18.71
CA TYR A 186 -21.31 13.35 17.85
C TYR A 186 -21.22 14.66 18.66
N GLU A 187 -22.13 14.82 19.62
CA GLU A 187 -22.15 16.01 20.49
C GLU A 187 -20.88 16.14 21.35
N LYS A 188 -20.49 15.05 22.02
CA LYS A 188 -19.32 15.03 22.89
C LYS A 188 -18.01 15.08 22.10
N ASP A 189 -17.91 14.29 21.04
CA ASP A 189 -16.62 14.05 20.38
C ASP A 189 -16.32 15.10 19.29
N VAL A 190 -17.37 15.66 18.67
CA VAL A 190 -17.23 16.54 17.50
C VAL A 190 -17.74 17.95 17.79
N LEU A 191 -18.99 18.11 18.23
CA LEU A 191 -19.56 19.45 18.46
C LEU A 191 -18.80 20.20 19.55
N SER A 192 -18.45 19.54 20.64
CA SER A 192 -17.66 20.14 21.73
C SER A 192 -16.28 20.61 21.24
N ALA A 193 -15.64 19.87 20.34
CA ALA A 193 -14.35 20.24 19.77
C ALA A 193 -14.47 21.40 18.77
N ILE A 194 -15.53 21.41 17.95
CA ILE A 194 -15.83 22.51 17.01
C ILE A 194 -16.16 23.80 17.77
N ASP A 195 -16.90 23.72 18.87
CA ASP A 195 -17.26 24.89 19.69
C ASP A 195 -16.01 25.58 20.25
N GLY A 196 -15.01 24.80 20.68
CA GLY A 196 -13.71 25.30 21.12
C GLY A 196 -12.89 26.02 20.04
N LEU A 197 -13.27 25.93 18.76
CA LEU A 197 -12.59 26.63 17.65
C LEU A 197 -13.11 28.04 17.42
N ARG A 198 -14.21 28.44 18.09
CA ARG A 198 -14.90 29.71 17.84
C ARG A 198 -14.05 30.94 18.13
N ASP A 199 -13.04 30.85 19.00
CA ASP A 199 -12.15 31.98 19.31
C ASP A 199 -11.22 32.34 18.15
N ASP A 200 -10.90 31.37 17.30
CA ASP A 200 -9.94 31.51 16.21
C ASP A 200 -10.60 31.51 14.83
N PHE A 201 -11.71 30.80 14.68
CA PHE A 201 -12.40 30.59 13.40
C PHE A 201 -13.85 31.05 13.46
N THR A 202 -14.46 31.18 12.28
CA THR A 202 -15.91 31.34 12.14
C THR A 202 -16.53 29.96 11.99
N VAL A 203 -17.45 29.59 12.90
CA VAL A 203 -18.15 28.31 12.93
C VAL A 203 -19.62 28.55 12.59
N GLU A 204 -20.08 27.99 11.47
CA GLU A 204 -21.42 28.19 10.92
C GLU A 204 -22.14 26.84 10.76
N THR A 205 -23.44 26.80 11.10
CA THR A 205 -24.31 25.69 10.70
C THR A 205 -24.69 25.86 9.24
N TYR A 206 -24.44 24.85 8.42
CA TYR A 206 -24.80 24.90 7.00
C TYR A 206 -26.07 24.11 6.65
N GLY A 207 -26.57 23.32 7.60
CA GLY A 207 -27.81 22.57 7.45
C GLY A 207 -28.08 21.68 8.66
N THR A 208 -29.19 20.95 8.59
CA THR A 208 -29.58 19.94 9.57
C THR A 208 -30.08 18.72 8.81
N LEU A 209 -29.65 17.54 9.21
CA LEU A 209 -30.20 16.27 8.71
C LEU A 209 -31.48 15.94 9.50
N PRO A 210 -32.66 15.95 8.85
CA PRO A 210 -33.95 15.72 9.48
C PRO A 210 -34.23 14.22 9.70
N TYR A 211 -33.42 13.57 10.53
CA TYR A 211 -33.54 12.14 10.80
C TYR A 211 -34.43 11.80 12.01
N ALA A 212 -35.06 12.78 12.66
CA ALA A 212 -35.92 12.55 13.82
C ALA A 212 -36.99 11.48 13.60
N SER A 213 -37.62 11.45 12.41
CA SER A 213 -38.63 10.46 12.06
C SER A 213 -38.07 9.05 11.81
N LEU A 214 -36.79 8.93 11.45
CA LEU A 214 -36.14 7.65 11.12
C LEU A 214 -35.42 7.05 12.33
N VAL A 215 -34.72 7.88 13.10
CA VAL A 215 -33.78 7.44 14.14
C VAL A 215 -33.89 8.23 15.45
N GLY A 216 -34.94 9.04 15.60
CA GLY A 216 -35.30 9.70 16.86
C GLY A 216 -34.55 11.00 17.16
N ARG A 217 -33.65 11.47 16.28
CA ARG A 217 -33.03 12.80 16.39
C ARG A 217 -32.60 13.39 15.05
N ASP A 218 -32.54 14.71 15.00
CA ASP A 218 -31.91 15.47 13.93
C ASP A 218 -30.44 15.75 14.23
N TYR A 219 -29.65 16.01 13.18
CA TYR A 219 -28.23 16.28 13.31
C TYR A 219 -27.85 17.62 12.67
N PRO A 220 -27.42 18.63 13.46
CA PRO A 220 -26.90 19.87 12.90
C PRO A 220 -25.52 19.64 12.26
N LEU A 221 -25.30 20.23 11.09
CA LEU A 221 -24.06 20.13 10.33
C LEU A 221 -23.31 21.47 10.37
N TYR A 222 -22.01 21.41 10.62
CA TYR A 222 -21.17 22.59 10.79
C TYR A 222 -20.05 22.64 9.77
N LEU A 223 -19.72 23.86 9.34
CA LEU A 223 -18.48 24.18 8.66
C LEU A 223 -17.67 25.17 9.51
N VAL A 224 -16.36 25.13 9.33
CA VAL A 224 -15.41 26.02 10.00
C VAL A 224 -14.60 26.75 8.93
N LYS A 225 -14.55 28.07 9.01
CA LYS A 225 -13.84 28.92 8.04
C LYS A 225 -12.91 29.92 8.70
N SER A 226 -11.87 30.33 7.98
CA SER A 226 -11.00 31.44 8.40
C SER A 226 -11.82 32.67 8.76
N ARG A 227 -11.50 33.28 9.91
CA ARG A 227 -12.25 34.45 10.40
C ARG A 227 -12.06 35.67 9.50
N LYS A 228 -10.83 35.90 9.02
CA LYS A 228 -10.48 37.00 8.11
C LYS A 228 -10.51 36.51 6.66
N TRP A 229 -11.72 36.27 6.16
CA TRP A 229 -11.92 35.84 4.77
C TRP A 229 -11.51 36.97 3.80
N ASP A 230 -10.70 36.63 2.80
CA ASP A 230 -10.23 37.56 1.77
C ASP A 230 -10.53 36.97 0.39
N VAL A 231 -11.44 37.60 -0.35
CA VAL A 231 -11.89 37.12 -1.67
C VAL A 231 -10.78 37.02 -2.71
N ASN A 232 -9.62 37.65 -2.49
CA ASN A 232 -8.47 37.55 -3.39
C ASN A 232 -7.56 36.36 -3.08
N LYS A 233 -7.78 35.67 -1.95
CA LYS A 233 -7.04 34.46 -1.59
C LYS A 233 -7.76 33.22 -2.12
N PRO A 234 -7.02 32.20 -2.58
CA PRO A 234 -7.61 30.93 -2.92
C PRO A 234 -8.20 30.25 -1.68
N ILE A 235 -9.12 29.31 -1.91
CA ILE A 235 -9.76 28.52 -0.87
C ILE A 235 -9.10 27.14 -0.79
N LEU A 236 -8.84 26.68 0.43
CA LEU A 236 -8.51 25.30 0.73
C LEU A 236 -9.73 24.63 1.38
N VAL A 237 -10.20 23.55 0.79
CA VAL A 237 -11.29 22.74 1.31
C VAL A 237 -10.74 21.47 1.95
N VAL A 238 -11.18 21.17 3.17
CA VAL A 238 -10.96 19.87 3.81
C VAL A 238 -12.31 19.30 4.21
N THR A 239 -12.58 18.06 3.81
CA THR A 239 -13.80 17.33 4.21
C THR A 239 -13.42 16.12 5.04
N GLY A 240 -14.14 15.90 6.14
CA GLY A 240 -13.98 14.76 7.02
C GLY A 240 -15.32 14.11 7.33
N GLY A 241 -15.30 12.81 7.58
CA GLY A 241 -16.50 12.06 7.97
C GLY A 241 -17.59 12.04 6.91
N VAL A 242 -17.22 12.01 5.62
CA VAL A 242 -18.18 11.65 4.55
C VAL A 242 -18.71 10.24 4.80
N HIS A 243 -17.84 9.31 5.20
CA HIS A 243 -18.27 8.12 5.91
C HIS A 243 -18.06 8.31 7.40
N GLY A 244 -19.13 8.20 8.18
CA GLY A 244 -19.04 8.53 9.59
C GLY A 244 -18.23 7.53 10.43
N TYR A 245 -18.14 6.26 10.01
CA TYR A 245 -17.33 5.25 10.73
C TYR A 245 -15.83 5.54 10.67
N GLU A 246 -15.38 6.31 9.68
CA GLU A 246 -13.99 6.69 9.42
C GLU A 246 -13.56 7.83 10.36
N THR A 247 -13.39 7.43 11.62
CA THR A 247 -12.99 8.22 12.78
C THR A 247 -11.85 9.19 12.52
N SER A 248 -10.72 8.74 11.97
CA SER A 248 -9.55 9.62 11.83
C SER A 248 -9.80 10.74 10.83
N GLY A 249 -10.68 10.56 9.84
CA GLY A 249 -11.05 11.63 8.93
C GLY A 249 -11.74 12.81 9.64
N VAL A 250 -12.64 12.51 10.57
CA VAL A 250 -13.31 13.53 11.40
C VAL A 250 -12.31 14.22 12.34
N HIS A 251 -11.58 13.43 13.11
CA HIS A 251 -10.66 13.95 14.12
C HIS A 251 -9.42 14.61 13.51
N GLY A 252 -8.98 14.16 12.34
CA GLY A 252 -7.92 14.77 11.54
C GLY A 252 -8.28 16.16 11.02
N ALA A 253 -9.51 16.33 10.51
CA ALA A 253 -10.02 17.64 10.10
C ALA A 253 -10.04 18.63 11.27
N ILE A 254 -10.53 18.18 12.43
CA ILE A 254 -10.58 18.98 13.66
C ILE A 254 -9.16 19.30 14.16
N ARG A 255 -8.26 18.29 14.21
CA ARG A 255 -6.87 18.47 14.67
C ARG A 255 -6.10 19.43 13.75
N PHE A 256 -6.35 19.38 12.44
CA PHE A 256 -5.78 20.33 11.50
C PHE A 256 -6.18 21.78 11.84
N LEU A 257 -7.46 22.03 12.12
CA LEU A 257 -7.95 23.34 12.56
C LEU A 257 -7.29 23.78 13.86
N GLN A 258 -7.19 22.87 14.84
CA GLN A 258 -6.62 23.14 16.16
C GLN A 258 -5.11 23.47 16.12
N THR A 259 -4.37 22.93 15.16
CA THR A 259 -2.89 22.92 15.24
C THR A 259 -2.16 23.53 14.05
N LYS A 260 -2.72 23.49 12.84
CA LYS A 260 -2.01 23.87 11.60
C LYS A 260 -2.69 24.97 10.82
N ALA A 261 -4.02 25.00 10.77
CA ALA A 261 -4.78 25.88 9.88
C ALA A 261 -4.41 27.37 10.00
N LYS A 262 -4.22 27.88 11.23
CA LYS A 262 -3.85 29.29 11.48
C LYS A 262 -2.56 29.72 10.80
N ALA A 263 -1.60 28.81 10.63
CA ALA A 263 -0.32 29.11 9.98
C ALA A 263 -0.47 29.46 8.49
N TYR A 264 -1.59 29.07 7.86
CA TYR A 264 -1.83 29.29 6.43
C TYR A 264 -2.77 30.47 6.12
N GLU A 265 -3.44 31.06 7.12
CA GLU A 265 -4.48 32.08 6.90
C GLU A 265 -3.96 33.37 6.24
N SER A 266 -2.64 33.63 6.30
CA SER A 266 -2.03 34.73 5.55
C SER A 266 -2.09 34.51 4.03
N SER A 267 -2.11 33.26 3.58
CA SER A 267 -1.91 32.86 2.18
C SER A 267 -3.18 32.32 1.52
N VAL A 268 -4.10 31.76 2.31
CA VAL A 268 -5.33 31.10 1.83
C VAL A 268 -6.51 31.39 2.74
N ASN A 269 -7.72 31.17 2.23
CA ASN A 269 -8.91 30.97 3.04
C ASN A 269 -9.06 29.49 3.38
N VAL A 270 -9.15 29.13 4.66
CA VAL A 270 -9.42 27.76 5.09
C VAL A 270 -10.93 27.55 5.19
N LEU A 271 -11.44 26.44 4.64
CA LEU A 271 -12.83 26.00 4.75
C LEU A 271 -12.86 24.49 5.05
N VAL A 272 -13.44 24.10 6.18
CA VAL A 272 -13.44 22.71 6.64
C VAL A 272 -14.84 22.24 6.99
N PHE A 273 -15.22 21.07 6.47
CA PHE A 273 -16.42 20.32 6.85
C PHE A 273 -15.98 19.13 7.70
N PRO A 274 -15.89 19.27 9.04
CA PRO A 274 -15.24 18.28 9.90
C PRO A 274 -16.00 16.96 10.00
N CYS A 275 -17.33 16.96 9.85
CA CYS A 275 -18.13 15.74 9.89
C CYS A 275 -19.39 15.91 9.03
N ILE A 276 -19.37 15.33 7.83
CA ILE A 276 -20.49 15.40 6.88
C ILE A 276 -21.62 14.44 7.26
N SER A 277 -21.30 13.28 7.87
CA SER A 277 -22.26 12.21 8.19
C SER A 277 -22.27 11.85 9.68
N PRO A 278 -22.84 12.71 10.54
CA PRO A 278 -22.82 12.54 11.99
C PRO A 278 -23.63 11.34 12.50
N TRP A 279 -24.70 10.92 11.80
CA TRP A 279 -25.40 9.67 12.16
C TRP A 279 -24.52 8.44 11.90
N GLY A 280 -23.83 8.40 10.75
CA GLY A 280 -22.84 7.36 10.45
C GLY A 280 -21.70 7.38 11.47
N TYR A 281 -21.35 8.56 12.00
CA TYR A 281 -20.36 8.68 13.07
C TYR A 281 -20.86 8.04 14.35
N GLU A 282 -22.04 8.43 14.84
CA GLU A 282 -22.58 7.88 16.09
C GLU A 282 -22.80 6.36 16.02
N THR A 283 -23.19 5.83 14.85
CA THR A 283 -23.55 4.41 14.68
C THR A 283 -22.42 3.53 14.15
N ILE A 284 -21.28 4.12 13.76
CA ILE A 284 -20.16 3.43 13.09
C ILE A 284 -20.65 2.79 11.78
N ASN A 285 -21.19 3.61 10.88
CA ASN A 285 -21.69 3.19 9.58
C ASN A 285 -21.07 3.96 8.41
N ARG A 286 -20.98 3.26 7.28
CA ARG A 286 -20.66 3.81 5.96
C ARG A 286 -21.83 4.57 5.34
N TRP A 287 -23.03 3.99 5.44
CA TRP A 287 -24.24 4.58 4.86
C TRP A 287 -24.96 5.50 5.84
N ASN A 288 -25.94 6.24 5.34
CA ASN A 288 -26.90 6.99 6.15
C ASN A 288 -28.12 6.15 6.55
N PRO A 289 -29.11 6.66 7.32
CA PRO A 289 -30.29 5.89 7.73
C PRO A 289 -31.13 5.30 6.60
N LEU A 290 -30.98 5.83 5.38
CA LEU A 290 -31.67 5.36 4.17
C LEU A 290 -30.84 4.32 3.40
N ALA A 291 -29.76 3.81 3.98
CA ALA A 291 -28.79 2.90 3.36
C ALA A 291 -28.15 3.46 2.07
N VAL A 292 -28.00 4.78 1.99
CA VAL A 292 -27.34 5.48 0.88
C VAL A 292 -25.90 5.81 1.27
N ASP A 293 -24.96 5.60 0.34
CA ASP A 293 -23.54 5.96 0.49
C ASP A 293 -23.31 7.46 0.18
N PRO A 294 -22.94 8.29 1.18
CA PRO A 294 -22.68 9.71 0.94
C PRO A 294 -21.53 9.94 -0.04
N ASN A 295 -20.49 9.10 -0.06
CA ASN A 295 -19.36 9.22 -0.96
C ASN A 295 -19.62 8.61 -2.36
N ARG A 296 -20.89 8.41 -2.71
CA ARG A 296 -21.36 8.15 -4.09
C ARG A 296 -22.45 9.15 -4.49
N SER A 297 -22.61 10.21 -3.71
CA SER A 297 -23.78 11.09 -3.78
C SER A 297 -23.47 12.55 -4.10
N PHE A 298 -22.21 12.91 -4.39
CA PHE A 298 -21.84 14.27 -4.80
C PHE A 298 -22.16 14.52 -6.28
N LEU A 299 -23.45 14.55 -6.59
CA LEU A 299 -24.05 14.71 -7.92
C LEU A 299 -25.16 15.78 -7.87
N PRO A 300 -25.58 16.39 -9.00
CA PRO A 300 -26.60 17.45 -9.02
C PRO A 300 -27.91 17.09 -8.29
N GLU A 301 -28.36 15.84 -8.43
CA GLU A 301 -29.51 15.28 -7.69
C GLU A 301 -29.00 14.34 -6.60
N ALA A 302 -28.32 14.91 -5.59
CA ALA A 302 -27.60 14.18 -4.56
C ALA A 302 -28.49 13.13 -3.85
N PRO A 303 -28.23 11.82 -4.01
CA PRO A 303 -29.00 10.77 -3.34
C PRO A 303 -28.95 10.83 -1.81
N ALA A 304 -27.80 11.23 -1.24
CA ALA A 304 -27.62 11.45 0.19
C ALA A 304 -27.78 12.94 0.53
N GLN A 305 -28.60 13.24 1.54
CA GLN A 305 -28.81 14.61 2.02
C GLN A 305 -27.53 15.23 2.58
N GLU A 306 -26.65 14.41 3.15
CA GLU A 306 -25.32 14.81 3.61
C GLU A 306 -24.50 15.48 2.50
N ALA A 307 -24.41 14.81 1.34
CA ALA A 307 -23.71 15.33 0.18
C ALA A 307 -24.41 16.58 -0.39
N GLY A 308 -25.74 16.53 -0.52
CA GLY A 308 -26.54 17.65 -1.05
C GLY A 308 -26.40 18.94 -0.22
N LEU A 309 -26.43 18.84 1.12
CA LEU A 309 -26.25 19.99 2.00
C LEU A 309 -24.82 20.53 1.94
N ALA A 310 -23.79 19.67 1.86
CA ALA A 310 -22.40 20.10 1.72
C ALA A 310 -22.16 20.81 0.37
N MET A 311 -22.72 20.28 -0.73
CA MET A 311 -22.71 20.91 -2.05
C MET A 311 -23.38 22.29 -2.03
N ALA A 312 -24.58 22.38 -1.46
CA ALA A 312 -25.33 23.63 -1.35
C ALA A 312 -24.63 24.66 -0.46
N ALA A 313 -23.90 24.21 0.57
CA ALA A 313 -23.09 25.08 1.41
C ALA A 313 -21.89 25.64 0.65
N LEU A 314 -21.14 24.77 -0.05
CA LEU A 314 -19.97 25.19 -0.82
C LEU A 314 -20.34 26.13 -1.97
N ALA A 315 -21.46 25.89 -2.66
CA ALA A 315 -21.92 26.74 -3.75
C ALA A 315 -22.24 28.19 -3.34
N LYS A 316 -22.39 28.46 -2.03
CA LYS A 316 -22.60 29.82 -1.49
C LYS A 316 -21.28 30.53 -1.14
N ILE A 317 -20.14 29.83 -1.21
CA ILE A 317 -18.83 30.40 -0.90
C ILE A 317 -18.25 31.02 -2.17
N GLU A 318 -17.96 32.32 -2.12
CA GLU A 318 -17.31 33.04 -3.22
C GLU A 318 -15.79 32.85 -3.19
N GLY A 319 -15.22 32.54 -4.35
CA GLY A 319 -13.78 32.42 -4.58
C GLY A 319 -13.38 31.10 -5.23
N ASP A 320 -12.14 31.04 -5.69
CA ASP A 320 -11.61 29.86 -6.37
C ASP A 320 -11.05 28.84 -5.37
N VAL A 321 -11.53 27.61 -5.45
CA VAL A 321 -10.97 26.50 -4.68
C VAL A 321 -9.67 26.04 -5.34
N LEU A 322 -8.55 26.19 -4.63
CA LEU A 322 -7.23 25.76 -5.08
C LEU A 322 -6.99 24.28 -4.77
N MET A 323 -7.46 23.80 -3.63
CA MET A 323 -7.20 22.45 -3.17
C MET A 323 -8.40 21.90 -2.42
N HIS A 324 -8.71 20.62 -2.63
CA HIS A 324 -9.67 19.87 -1.82
C HIS A 324 -9.06 18.52 -1.40
N ILE A 325 -8.87 18.33 -0.10
CA ILE A 325 -8.48 17.02 0.46
C ILE A 325 -9.65 16.45 1.25
N ASP A 326 -10.04 15.24 0.89
CA ASP A 326 -11.12 14.48 1.51
C ASP A 326 -10.56 13.35 2.37
N LEU A 327 -10.93 13.32 3.65
CA LEU A 327 -10.26 12.49 4.65
C LEU A 327 -11.04 11.20 4.90
N HIS A 328 -10.48 10.09 4.42
CA HIS A 328 -11.04 8.74 4.53
C HIS A 328 -10.12 7.73 5.21
N GLU A 329 -10.69 6.57 5.53
CA GLU A 329 -10.04 5.38 6.04
C GLU A 329 -10.54 4.13 5.33
N THR A 330 -9.66 3.14 5.15
CA THR A 330 -10.04 1.78 4.78
C THR A 330 -9.88 0.90 6.02
N THR A 331 -10.88 0.10 6.39
CA THR A 331 -10.86 -0.71 7.63
C THR A 331 -11.07 -2.19 7.35
N ASP A 332 -10.79 -3.04 8.34
CA ASP A 332 -11.17 -4.46 8.30
C ASP A 332 -12.70 -4.62 8.15
N THR A 333 -13.48 -3.67 8.69
CA THR A 333 -14.94 -3.66 8.60
C THR A 333 -15.47 -3.37 7.20
N ASP A 334 -14.69 -2.80 6.28
CA ASP A 334 -15.05 -2.79 4.85
C ASP A 334 -15.28 -4.21 4.34
N ASN A 335 -14.40 -5.15 4.71
CA ASN A 335 -14.49 -6.53 4.25
C ASN A 335 -15.44 -7.38 5.08
N SER A 336 -15.55 -7.14 6.39
CA SER A 336 -16.38 -7.96 7.28
C SER A 336 -17.84 -7.52 7.36
N GLU A 337 -18.14 -6.25 7.10
CA GLU A 337 -19.47 -5.67 7.28
C GLU A 337 -19.97 -4.96 6.01
N PHE A 338 -19.27 -3.91 5.54
CA PHE A 338 -19.85 -2.99 4.55
C PHE A 338 -19.92 -3.53 3.12
N ARG A 339 -18.87 -4.18 2.60
CA ARG A 339 -18.89 -4.81 1.26
C ARG A 339 -19.87 -5.99 1.19
N PRO A 340 -19.94 -6.90 2.19
CA PRO A 340 -21.01 -7.89 2.27
C PRO A 340 -22.41 -7.28 2.29
N ALA A 341 -22.63 -6.25 3.11
CA ALA A 341 -23.90 -5.54 3.17
C ALA A 341 -24.27 -4.93 1.82
N LEU A 342 -23.32 -4.29 1.14
CA LEU A 342 -23.52 -3.69 -0.18
C LEU A 342 -23.93 -4.73 -1.22
N ALA A 343 -23.22 -5.86 -1.27
CA ALA A 343 -23.55 -6.94 -2.18
C ALA A 343 -24.96 -7.49 -1.92
N ALA A 344 -25.33 -7.69 -0.66
CA ALA A 344 -26.68 -8.13 -0.28
C ALA A 344 -27.74 -7.09 -0.67
N ARG A 345 -27.48 -5.80 -0.40
CA ARG A 345 -28.38 -4.69 -0.76
C ARG A 345 -28.65 -4.61 -2.26
N GLU A 346 -27.63 -4.83 -3.07
CA GLU A 346 -27.71 -4.79 -4.54
C GLU A 346 -28.13 -6.14 -5.16
N GLY A 347 -28.30 -7.19 -4.37
CA GLY A 347 -28.57 -8.54 -4.88
C GLY A 347 -27.42 -9.12 -5.71
N THR A 348 -26.19 -8.68 -5.47
CA THR A 348 -24.98 -9.09 -6.21
C THR A 348 -24.09 -10.02 -5.37
N VAL A 349 -23.10 -10.63 -6.02
CA VAL A 349 -22.12 -11.46 -5.33
C VAL A 349 -21.02 -10.57 -4.77
N ASN A 350 -20.75 -10.69 -3.47
CA ASN A 350 -19.60 -10.01 -2.88
C ASN A 350 -18.29 -10.65 -3.36
N THR A 351 -17.39 -9.81 -3.88
CA THR A 351 -16.00 -10.15 -4.14
C THR A 351 -15.12 -9.21 -3.33
N ASN A 352 -14.63 -9.67 -2.19
CA ASN A 352 -13.74 -8.86 -1.35
C ASN A 352 -12.33 -8.80 -1.97
N TRP A 353 -11.72 -7.62 -1.93
CA TRP A 353 -10.30 -7.42 -2.14
C TRP A 353 -9.53 -7.52 -0.82
N ASN A 354 -8.21 -7.68 -0.89
CA ASN A 354 -7.37 -7.52 0.30
C ASN A 354 -7.49 -6.08 0.86
N ILE A 355 -7.47 -5.93 2.19
CA ILE A 355 -7.30 -4.62 2.83
C ILE A 355 -5.81 -4.25 2.75
N PRO A 356 -5.45 -3.11 2.14
CA PRO A 356 -4.05 -2.70 2.10
C PRO A 356 -3.51 -2.33 3.48
N ASP A 357 -2.37 -2.91 3.88
CA ASP A 357 -1.73 -2.59 5.16
C ASP A 357 -0.92 -1.30 5.06
N GLY A 358 -1.56 -0.18 5.37
CA GLY A 358 -0.93 1.14 5.49
C GLY A 358 -1.71 2.26 4.81
N PHE A 359 -1.17 3.47 4.84
CA PHE A 359 -1.78 4.62 4.21
C PHE A 359 -1.66 4.60 2.68
N TYR A 360 -2.69 5.00 1.96
CA TYR A 360 -2.61 5.29 0.52
C TYR A 360 -3.51 6.47 0.12
N LEU A 361 -3.42 6.88 -1.14
CA LEU A 361 -4.22 7.95 -1.73
C LEU A 361 -5.05 7.41 -2.88
N VAL A 362 -6.23 8.02 -3.05
CA VAL A 362 -7.02 7.98 -4.28
C VAL A 362 -6.93 9.35 -4.94
N GLY A 363 -6.19 9.41 -6.05
CA GLY A 363 -6.11 10.57 -6.93
C GLY A 363 -7.26 10.60 -7.95
N ASP A 364 -7.51 11.77 -8.53
CA ASP A 364 -8.54 11.89 -9.57
C ASP A 364 -7.97 11.49 -10.92
N SER A 365 -8.50 10.45 -11.54
CA SER A 365 -8.04 10.00 -12.86
C SER A 365 -8.20 11.05 -13.96
N GLU A 366 -9.14 12.00 -13.80
CA GLU A 366 -9.35 13.09 -14.75
C GLU A 366 -8.42 14.29 -14.46
N ARG A 367 -7.85 14.35 -13.25
CA ARG A 367 -6.89 15.37 -12.79
C ARG A 367 -5.76 14.74 -11.95
N PRO A 368 -4.89 13.89 -12.54
CA PRO A 368 -4.02 12.99 -11.76
C PRO A 368 -3.04 13.68 -10.81
N THR A 369 -2.57 14.89 -11.18
CA THR A 369 -1.68 15.74 -10.37
C THR A 369 -0.59 14.99 -9.60
N LEU A 370 0.15 14.12 -10.28
CA LEU A 370 1.03 13.14 -9.65
C LEU A 370 2.03 13.72 -8.65
N ASP A 371 2.61 14.90 -8.91
CA ASP A 371 3.59 15.50 -8.00
C ASP A 371 2.95 16.05 -6.72
N PHE A 372 1.69 16.49 -6.78
CA PHE A 372 0.88 16.81 -5.60
C PHE A 372 0.64 15.56 -4.75
N GLN A 373 0.22 14.46 -5.38
CA GLN A 373 0.03 13.17 -4.69
C GLN A 373 1.32 12.68 -4.03
N LYS A 374 2.46 12.78 -4.72
CA LYS A 374 3.77 12.43 -4.14
C LYS A 374 4.15 13.33 -2.97
N ALA A 375 3.80 14.61 -2.99
CA ALA A 375 4.08 15.54 -1.90
C ALA A 375 3.30 15.14 -0.64
N ILE A 376 2.02 14.80 -0.79
CA ILE A 376 1.19 14.25 0.29
C ILE A 376 1.81 12.96 0.84
N LEU A 377 2.10 11.98 -0.02
CA LEU A 377 2.72 10.72 0.41
C LEU A 377 4.08 10.91 1.09
N LYS A 378 4.89 11.88 0.63
CA LYS A 378 6.17 12.22 1.25
C LYS A 378 5.99 12.82 2.64
N SER A 379 4.94 13.61 2.85
CA SER A 379 4.58 14.15 4.17
C SER A 379 4.15 13.03 5.12
N VAL A 380 3.20 12.19 4.67
CA VAL A 380 2.61 11.12 5.48
C VAL A 380 3.60 10.02 5.83
N ARG A 381 4.56 9.69 4.95
CA ARG A 381 5.65 8.72 5.20
C ARG A 381 6.49 9.00 6.45
N LYS A 382 6.45 10.22 6.97
CA LYS A 382 7.16 10.61 8.20
C LYS A 382 6.37 10.22 9.46
N VAL A 383 5.10 9.88 9.31
CA VAL A 383 4.14 9.64 10.40
C VAL A 383 3.69 8.19 10.43
N THR A 384 3.34 7.61 9.28
CA THR A 384 2.87 6.22 9.18
C THR A 384 3.42 5.53 7.92
N HIS A 385 3.36 4.20 7.88
CA HIS A 385 3.78 3.42 6.73
C HIS A 385 2.78 3.55 5.58
N ILE A 386 3.29 3.47 4.35
CA ILE A 386 2.49 3.54 3.12
C ILE A 386 2.15 2.11 2.69
N ALA A 387 0.91 1.89 2.27
CA ALA A 387 0.43 0.60 1.82
C ALA A 387 1.27 0.06 0.66
N GLU A 388 1.69 -1.19 0.78
CA GLU A 388 2.24 -1.95 -0.34
C GLU A 388 1.12 -2.50 -1.22
N ALA A 389 1.33 -2.48 -2.53
CA ALA A 389 0.41 -3.11 -3.46
C ALA A 389 0.42 -4.64 -3.32
N ASP A 390 -0.68 -5.27 -3.68
CA ASP A 390 -0.83 -6.72 -3.65
C ASP A 390 -0.01 -7.43 -4.75
N GLU A 391 -0.19 -8.75 -4.90
CA GLU A 391 0.52 -9.55 -5.88
C GLU A 391 0.20 -9.18 -7.35
N ARG A 392 -0.95 -8.54 -7.58
CA ARG A 392 -1.39 -8.01 -8.87
C ARG A 392 -0.89 -6.58 -9.11
N ASN A 393 -0.22 -5.98 -8.13
CA ASN A 393 0.22 -4.59 -8.14
C ASN A 393 -0.99 -3.63 -8.11
N GLU A 394 -1.97 -3.99 -7.29
CA GLU A 394 -3.21 -3.24 -7.05
C GLU A 394 -3.34 -2.85 -5.58
N LEU A 395 -4.12 -1.80 -5.31
CA LEU A 395 -4.71 -1.50 -4.00
C LEU A 395 -6.22 -1.51 -4.20
N ILE A 396 -6.94 -2.25 -3.35
CA ILE A 396 -8.42 -2.43 -3.43
C ILE A 396 -8.95 -2.73 -4.84
N GLY A 397 -8.22 -3.54 -5.62
CA GLY A 397 -8.59 -3.92 -6.99
C GLY A 397 -8.33 -2.86 -8.07
N ALA A 398 -7.68 -1.75 -7.72
CA ALA A 398 -7.24 -0.72 -8.66
C ALA A 398 -5.71 -0.78 -8.84
N PRO A 399 -5.19 -0.72 -10.08
CA PRO A 399 -3.75 -0.75 -10.33
C PRO A 399 -3.08 0.49 -9.74
N ILE A 400 -1.95 0.29 -9.06
CA ILE A 400 -1.17 1.42 -8.53
C ILE A 400 -0.49 2.21 -9.66
N ASP A 401 -0.53 3.53 -9.55
CA ASP A 401 0.21 4.46 -10.41
C ASP A 401 1.59 4.80 -9.79
N TYR A 402 1.60 4.93 -8.47
CA TYR A 402 2.81 5.15 -7.66
C TYR A 402 2.67 4.38 -6.32
N PRO A 403 3.77 4.02 -5.62
CA PRO A 403 3.64 3.35 -4.32
C PRO A 403 2.76 4.16 -3.34
N GLY A 404 1.61 3.60 -2.98
CA GLY A 404 0.58 4.25 -2.17
C GLY A 404 -0.41 5.13 -2.93
N LEU A 405 -0.55 4.99 -4.26
CA LEU A 405 -1.45 5.82 -5.07
C LEU A 405 -2.20 4.97 -6.10
N ILE A 406 -3.53 5.09 -6.06
CA ILE A 406 -4.46 4.64 -7.11
C ILE A 406 -5.28 5.84 -7.60
N HIS A 407 -6.07 5.66 -8.66
CA HIS A 407 -6.94 6.71 -9.20
C HIS A 407 -8.35 6.22 -9.48
N TYR A 408 -9.33 7.08 -9.20
CA TYR A 408 -10.72 6.92 -9.64
C TYR A 408 -11.22 8.21 -10.29
N ALA A 409 -12.24 8.11 -11.14
CA ALA A 409 -12.89 9.29 -11.73
C ALA A 409 -13.83 9.94 -10.71
N GLY A 410 -13.30 10.88 -9.91
CA GLY A 410 -13.99 11.41 -8.73
C GLY A 410 -15.38 11.97 -9.04
N LYS A 411 -15.46 12.89 -9.99
CA LYS A 411 -16.73 13.56 -10.37
C LYS A 411 -17.73 12.59 -10.99
N ARG A 412 -17.28 11.68 -11.86
CA ARG A 412 -18.16 10.68 -12.50
C ARG A 412 -18.76 9.68 -11.52
N HIS A 413 -18.01 9.31 -10.48
CA HIS A 413 -18.46 8.37 -9.46
C HIS A 413 -19.16 9.02 -8.27
N GLY A 414 -19.37 10.34 -8.29
CA GLY A 414 -20.02 11.07 -7.19
C GLY A 414 -19.21 11.03 -5.89
N LEU A 415 -17.88 10.93 -5.98
CA LEU A 415 -16.98 10.97 -4.83
C LEU A 415 -16.85 12.42 -4.32
N CYS A 416 -16.59 12.60 -3.02
CA CYS A 416 -16.44 13.91 -2.41
C CYS A 416 -15.24 14.68 -2.99
N MET A 417 -14.11 14.03 -3.28
CA MET A 417 -13.01 14.66 -4.03
C MET A 417 -13.42 15.23 -5.41
N GLY A 418 -14.57 14.82 -5.96
CA GLY A 418 -15.17 15.35 -7.19
C GLY A 418 -16.14 16.53 -6.97
N LEU A 419 -16.38 16.94 -5.72
CA LEU A 419 -17.24 18.05 -5.32
C LEU A 419 -16.80 19.38 -5.92
N THR A 420 -15.49 19.60 -6.02
CA THR A 420 -14.92 20.86 -6.48
C THR A 420 -14.26 20.71 -7.84
N ASP A 421 -14.10 21.83 -8.53
CA ASP A 421 -13.27 21.94 -9.73
C ASP A 421 -11.84 22.37 -9.41
N ALA A 422 -11.40 22.16 -8.15
CA ALA A 422 -10.06 22.50 -7.71
C ALA A 422 -9.00 21.77 -8.55
N PRO A 423 -7.87 22.42 -8.88
CA PRO A 423 -6.80 21.77 -9.62
C PRO A 423 -6.12 20.66 -8.81
N TYR A 424 -6.08 20.76 -7.48
CA TYR A 424 -5.43 19.79 -6.59
C TYR A 424 -6.45 19.08 -5.72
N VAL A 425 -6.74 17.81 -6.02
CA VAL A 425 -7.71 16.99 -5.27
C VAL A 425 -7.13 15.65 -4.87
N SER A 426 -7.50 15.14 -3.70
CA SER A 426 -7.14 13.80 -3.25
C SER A 426 -8.13 13.30 -2.20
N THR A 427 -8.36 12.00 -2.18
CA THR A 427 -8.92 11.31 -1.02
C THR A 427 -7.79 10.54 -0.31
N THR A 428 -7.71 10.66 1.01
CA THR A 428 -6.75 9.91 1.83
C THR A 428 -7.33 8.59 2.28
N GLU A 429 -6.54 7.55 2.47
CA GLU A 429 -7.02 6.27 2.96
C GLU A 429 -6.06 5.75 4.04
N VAL A 430 -6.37 6.06 5.30
CA VAL A 430 -5.64 5.52 6.46
C VAL A 430 -6.11 4.09 6.76
N TYR A 431 -5.22 3.23 7.26
CA TYR A 431 -5.58 1.89 7.75
C TYR A 431 -5.40 1.79 9.28
N PRO A 432 -6.47 1.98 10.08
CA PRO A 432 -6.37 2.03 11.54
C PRO A 432 -6.25 0.65 12.20
N ASP A 433 -6.63 -0.44 11.52
CA ASP A 433 -6.62 -1.79 12.10
C ASP A 433 -5.25 -2.50 11.94
N SER A 434 -4.25 -1.81 11.39
CA SER A 434 -2.88 -2.34 11.32
C SER A 434 -2.32 -2.58 12.72
N ALA A 435 -1.61 -3.68 12.89
CA ALA A 435 -0.84 -3.92 14.12
C ALA A 435 0.28 -2.87 14.36
N GLN A 436 0.60 -2.06 13.34
CA GLN A 436 1.61 -1.01 13.39
C GLN A 436 1.01 0.40 13.52
N ALA A 437 -0.32 0.54 13.61
CA ALA A 437 -0.98 1.83 13.70
C ALA A 437 -1.62 2.04 15.09
N THR A 438 -1.63 3.30 15.53
CA THR A 438 -2.40 3.76 16.69
C THR A 438 -3.45 4.79 16.27
N PRO A 439 -4.53 4.99 17.07
CA PRO A 439 -5.54 6.00 16.77
C PRO A 439 -4.98 7.42 16.60
N GLU A 440 -3.97 7.80 17.40
CA GLU A 440 -3.33 9.11 17.30
C GLU A 440 -2.48 9.23 16.03
N GLU A 441 -1.73 8.19 15.65
CA GLU A 441 -0.98 8.18 14.39
C GLU A 441 -1.91 8.29 13.17
N CYS A 442 -3.10 7.70 13.24
CA CYS A 442 -4.11 7.82 12.20
C CYS A 442 -4.56 9.28 12.03
N VAL A 443 -4.85 9.97 13.13
CA VAL A 443 -5.22 11.40 13.12
C VAL A 443 -4.06 12.26 12.59
N GLU A 444 -2.84 12.03 13.04
CA GLU A 444 -1.66 12.78 12.59
C GLU A 444 -1.31 12.50 11.12
N ALA A 445 -1.59 11.29 10.60
CA ALA A 445 -1.44 10.98 9.18
C ALA A 445 -2.38 11.84 8.32
N GLN A 446 -3.64 12.02 8.74
CA GLN A 446 -4.58 12.92 8.05
C GLN A 446 -4.09 14.36 8.05
N VAL A 447 -3.63 14.86 9.20
CA VAL A 447 -3.07 16.22 9.32
C VAL A 447 -1.84 16.39 8.43
N ALA A 448 -0.93 15.40 8.42
CA ALA A 448 0.25 15.41 7.57
C ALA A 448 -0.11 15.39 6.09
N ALA A 449 -1.18 14.69 5.70
CA ALA A 449 -1.69 14.67 4.34
C ALA A 449 -2.17 16.05 3.91
N VAL A 450 -3.02 16.69 4.74
CA VAL A 450 -3.51 18.05 4.50
C VAL A 450 -2.33 19.03 4.37
N VAL A 451 -1.43 19.07 5.34
CA VAL A 451 -0.25 19.95 5.33
C VAL A 451 0.62 19.73 4.08
N GLY A 452 0.91 18.47 3.73
CA GLY A 452 1.70 18.15 2.55
C GLY A 452 1.08 18.63 1.25
N GLY A 453 -0.25 18.58 1.14
CA GLY A 453 -0.99 19.13 0.01
C GLY A 453 -0.94 20.66 -0.04
N ILE A 454 -1.17 21.33 1.10
CA ILE A 454 -1.16 22.81 1.18
C ILE A 454 0.21 23.36 0.80
N ASP A 455 1.27 22.82 1.38
CA ASP A 455 2.64 23.26 1.11
C ASP A 455 2.96 23.12 -0.38
N PHE A 456 2.54 22.02 -1.03
CA PHE A 456 2.72 21.87 -2.47
C PHE A 456 1.92 22.91 -3.26
N ALA A 457 0.62 23.04 -2.98
CA ALA A 457 -0.27 23.90 -3.73
C ALA A 457 0.13 25.39 -3.62
N LEU A 458 0.66 25.82 -2.47
CA LEU A 458 1.18 27.16 -2.29
C LEU A 458 2.50 27.39 -3.03
N ASN A 459 3.44 26.44 -2.95
CA ASN A 459 4.72 26.54 -3.65
C ASN A 459 4.57 26.50 -5.18
N ALA A 460 3.54 25.82 -5.70
CA ALA A 460 3.26 25.79 -7.13
C ALA A 460 2.70 27.12 -7.68
N ARG A 461 2.29 28.05 -6.81
CA ARG A 461 1.78 29.38 -7.17
C ARG A 461 2.81 30.50 -7.04
N SER A 462 3.90 30.30 -6.31
CA SER A 462 5.03 31.23 -6.24
C SER A 462 5.99 31.02 -7.40
#